data_AF-A0A3C0KFM6-F1
#
_entry.id   AF-A0A3C0KFM6-F1
#
_cell.length_a   1.000
_cell.length_b   1.000
_cell.length_c   1.000
_cell.angle_alpha   90.00
_cell.angle_beta   90.00
_cell.angle_gamma   90.00
#
_symmetry.space_group_name_H-M   'P 1'
#
loop_
_entity.id
_entity.type
_entity.pdbx_description
1 polymer ?
#
loop_
_entity_poly.entity_id
_entity_poly.type
_entity_poly.pdbx_seq_one_letter_code
_entity_poly.pdbx_strand_id
1 'polypeptide(L)'
;DEGDAVDTFAGMPTESLTDAGAENTEVFAPALGRWLEVRTRYLTWVDGRLAQMVIASDITPRRNAEEQAARQAERAQTASRLITMGEMASSVAHELNQPLTAISNYCTGMISRVREHRITEEDLLLALDKTARQAQRAGQIIQRIRAFVKRSEPNPTLSDVALMVNEAIELAEIELRRHQVRLSSYVAARLPPLMVDPILIEQVIINLIKNAGEAIVQADRPLGARYVELRVGPSRQEGQDVVEFSIQDTGKGVPPEMIDRIYEAFYSTKSEGMGIGLKLCRSIVESHHGRMRVENLYNGDEVAGCCFSFWIPVHSRQTSEGGDPPGGPARPSFTEERAR
;
A
#
# COMPACT_ATOMS: atom_id res chain seq x y z
N ASP A 1 38.74 17.18 25.51
CA ASP A 1 37.94 17.14 26.74
C ASP A 1 36.69 16.32 26.54
N GLU A 2 36.55 15.39 27.47
CA GLU A 2 35.32 14.78 27.98
C GLU A 2 34.44 14.01 26.99
N GLY A 3 34.80 12.74 26.84
CA GLY A 3 33.88 11.66 26.48
C GLY A 3 34.38 10.37 27.14
N ASP A 4 34.76 10.47 28.42
CA ASP A 4 35.12 9.32 29.25
C ASP A 4 33.83 8.51 29.44
N ALA A 5 33.62 7.53 28.56
CA ALA A 5 32.52 6.59 28.69
C ALA A 5 32.80 5.77 29.95
N VAL A 6 32.24 6.23 31.07
CA VAL A 6 32.23 5.52 32.34
C VAL A 6 31.73 4.11 32.02
N ASP A 7 32.61 3.13 32.18
CA ASP A 7 32.32 1.72 32.02
C ASP A 7 31.17 1.37 32.98
N THR A 8 29.94 1.35 32.46
CA THR A 8 28.69 1.10 33.19
C THR A 8 28.66 -0.29 33.85
N PHE A 9 29.68 -1.10 33.61
CA PHE A 9 29.81 -2.47 34.11
C PHE A 9 30.93 -2.67 35.12
N ALA A 10 31.61 -1.58 35.54
CA ALA A 10 32.64 -1.64 36.58
C ALA A 10 32.08 -2.20 37.90
N GLY A 11 32.38 -3.47 38.19
CA GLY A 11 31.99 -4.15 39.43
C GLY A 11 30.90 -5.22 39.30
N MET A 12 30.41 -5.53 38.09
CA MET A 12 29.46 -6.64 37.90
C MET A 12 30.15 -8.02 37.98
N PRO A 13 29.47 -9.06 38.51
CA PRO A 13 29.96 -10.44 38.47
C PRO A 13 30.28 -10.86 37.03
N THR A 14 31.40 -11.56 36.83
CA THR A 14 31.84 -12.00 35.50
C THR A 14 30.83 -12.89 34.78
N GLU A 15 29.95 -13.59 35.51
CA GLU A 15 28.88 -14.43 34.96
C GLU A 15 27.74 -13.62 34.31
N SER A 16 27.43 -12.40 34.78
CA SER A 16 26.35 -11.58 34.22
C SER A 16 26.74 -10.84 32.93
N LEU A 17 28.05 -10.63 32.70
CA LEU A 17 28.59 -9.99 31.49
C LEU A 17 28.76 -10.95 30.31
N THR A 18 28.95 -12.24 30.59
CA THR A 18 28.98 -13.29 29.54
C THR A 18 27.58 -13.62 29.01
N ASP A 19 26.53 -13.32 29.77
CA ASP A 19 25.12 -13.55 29.42
C ASP A 19 24.44 -12.31 28.80
N ALA A 20 25.10 -11.14 28.88
CA ALA A 20 24.67 -9.93 28.19
C ALA A 20 24.82 -10.12 26.67
N GLY A 21 23.70 -10.22 25.97
CA GLY A 21 23.63 -10.49 24.54
C GLY A 21 24.56 -9.59 23.72
N ALA A 22 25.18 -10.16 22.69
CA ALA A 22 26.10 -9.44 21.82
C ALA A 22 25.43 -8.19 21.23
N GLU A 23 25.96 -7.01 21.54
CA GLU A 23 25.59 -5.78 20.84
C GLU A 23 26.12 -5.86 19.40
N ASN A 24 25.20 -5.79 18.44
CA ASN A 24 25.52 -5.70 17.01
C ASN A 24 25.35 -4.24 16.57
N THR A 25 26.43 -3.64 16.06
CA THR A 25 26.37 -2.28 15.48
C THR A 25 26.96 -2.29 14.08
N GLU A 26 26.25 -1.68 13.13
CA GLU A 26 26.74 -1.46 11.77
C GLU A 26 27.34 -0.06 11.65
N VAL A 27 28.61 0.03 11.26
CA VAL A 27 29.35 1.30 11.19
C VAL A 27 30.02 1.43 9.83
N PHE A 28 29.87 2.61 9.21
CA PHE A 28 30.68 2.95 8.03
C PHE A 28 32.06 3.41 8.48
N ALA A 29 33.12 2.74 8.03
CA ALA A 29 34.50 3.09 8.30
C ALA A 29 35.06 3.94 7.15
N PRO A 30 35.14 5.29 7.27
CA PRO A 30 35.49 6.17 6.16
C PRO A 30 36.90 5.93 5.63
N ALA A 31 37.84 5.60 6.54
CA ALA A 31 39.22 5.29 6.20
C ALA A 31 39.39 4.05 5.31
N LEU A 32 38.45 3.11 5.37
CA LEU A 32 38.46 1.87 4.58
C LEU A 32 37.45 1.91 3.42
N GLY A 33 36.55 2.89 3.41
CA GLY A 33 35.45 2.98 2.46
C GLY A 33 34.49 1.79 2.53
N ARG A 34 34.30 1.21 3.72
CA ARG A 34 33.57 -0.05 3.93
C ARG A 34 32.57 0.05 5.06
N TRP A 35 31.47 -0.68 4.94
CA TRP A 35 30.55 -0.95 6.03
C TRP A 35 31.03 -2.16 6.82
N LEU A 36 31.11 -2.01 8.14
CA LEU A 36 31.51 -3.08 9.04
C LEU A 36 30.36 -3.39 10.01
N GLU A 37 30.02 -4.67 10.14
CA GLU A 37 29.25 -5.16 11.27
C GLU A 37 30.23 -5.47 12.39
N VAL A 38 30.12 -4.73 13.50
CA VAL A 38 30.95 -4.91 14.68
C VAL A 38 30.13 -5.65 15.72
N ARG A 39 30.66 -6.80 16.16
CA ARG A 39 30.08 -7.62 17.23
C ARG A 39 31.06 -7.71 18.37
N THR A 40 30.58 -7.43 19.58
CA THR A 40 31.39 -7.49 20.80
C THR A 40 30.92 -8.64 21.68
N ARG A 41 31.86 -9.46 22.15
CA ARG A 41 31.59 -10.52 23.14
C ARG A 41 32.64 -10.50 24.25
N TYR A 42 32.18 -10.66 25.48
CA TYR A 42 33.04 -10.89 26.63
C TYR A 42 33.26 -12.39 26.83
N LEU A 43 34.49 -12.78 27.12
CA LEU A 43 34.88 -14.18 27.36
C LEU A 43 35.96 -14.27 28.42
N THR A 44 35.95 -15.37 29.16
CA THR A 44 36.95 -15.63 30.20
C THR A 44 38.18 -16.28 29.58
N TRP A 45 39.34 -15.67 29.75
CA TRP A 45 40.62 -16.19 29.30
C TRP A 45 41.09 -17.35 30.20
N VAL A 46 42.09 -18.12 29.74
CA VAL A 46 42.59 -19.32 30.44
C VAL A 46 43.13 -19.05 31.86
N ASP A 47 43.41 -17.80 32.20
CA ASP A 47 43.89 -17.34 33.51
C ASP A 47 42.78 -16.72 34.39
N GLY A 48 41.51 -16.79 33.95
CA GLY A 48 40.36 -16.25 34.67
C GLY A 48 40.10 -14.75 34.44
N ARG A 49 40.90 -14.08 33.60
CA ARG A 49 40.67 -12.66 33.26
C ARG A 49 39.52 -12.51 32.25
N LEU A 50 38.76 -11.43 32.38
CA LEU A 50 37.77 -11.03 31.38
C LEU A 50 38.52 -10.47 30.15
N ALA A 51 38.26 -11.05 28.98
CA ALA A 51 38.73 -10.58 27.69
C ALA A 51 37.55 -10.11 26.85
N GLN A 52 37.74 -9.00 26.13
CA GLN A 52 36.77 -8.52 25.14
C GLN A 52 37.23 -8.95 23.75
N MET A 53 36.36 -9.65 23.03
CA MET A 53 36.56 -10.00 21.62
C MET A 53 35.68 -9.11 20.76
N VAL A 54 36.32 -8.40 19.84
CA VAL A 54 35.65 -7.55 18.84
C VAL A 54 35.82 -8.21 17.48
N ILE A 55 34.72 -8.52 16.82
CA ILE A 55 34.69 -9.09 15.48
C ILE A 55 34.12 -8.04 14.55
N ALA A 56 34.91 -7.59 13.58
CA ALA A 56 34.47 -6.69 12.51
C ALA A 56 34.35 -7.47 11.20
N SER A 57 33.13 -7.57 10.66
CA SER A 57 32.85 -8.25 9.39
C SER A 57 32.50 -7.23 8.31
N ASP A 58 33.12 -7.35 7.13
CA ASP A 58 32.79 -6.49 5.99
C ASP A 58 31.41 -6.83 5.42
N ILE A 59 30.45 -5.91 5.59
CA ILE A 59 29.08 -6.03 5.08
C ILE A 59 28.85 -5.14 3.86
N THR A 60 29.89 -4.52 3.29
CA THR A 60 29.78 -3.68 2.08
C THR A 60 29.17 -4.44 0.90
N PRO A 61 29.57 -5.70 0.60
CA PRO A 61 28.94 -6.48 -0.48
C PRO A 61 27.44 -6.71 -0.22
N ARG A 62 27.07 -6.97 1.04
CA ARG A 62 25.68 -7.18 1.46
C ARG A 62 24.85 -5.91 1.29
N ARG A 63 25.32 -4.77 1.81
CA ARG A 63 24.64 -3.46 1.68
C ARG A 63 24.49 -3.06 0.21
N ASN A 64 25.52 -3.24 -0.61
CA ASN A 64 25.45 -2.95 -2.04
C ASN A 64 24.43 -3.86 -2.75
N ALA A 65 24.35 -5.14 -2.40
CA ALA A 65 23.37 -6.06 -2.96
C ALA A 65 21.94 -5.69 -2.53
N GLU A 66 21.72 -5.34 -1.25
CA GLU A 66 20.44 -4.87 -0.73
C GLU A 66 19.98 -3.57 -1.44
N GLU A 67 20.88 -2.61 -1.62
CA GLU A 67 20.57 -1.35 -2.31
C GLU A 67 20.28 -1.58 -3.80
N GLN A 68 21.04 -2.44 -4.47
CA GLN A 68 20.77 -2.82 -5.86
C GLN A 68 19.41 -3.52 -6.00
N ALA A 69 19.09 -4.45 -5.09
CA ALA A 69 17.80 -5.14 -5.06
C ALA A 69 16.64 -4.15 -4.83
N ALA A 70 16.79 -3.22 -3.89
CA ALA A 70 15.79 -2.17 -3.64
C ALA A 70 15.54 -1.30 -4.89
N ARG A 71 16.61 -0.87 -5.58
CA ARG A 71 16.50 -0.11 -6.84
C ARG A 71 15.84 -0.92 -7.95
N GLN A 72 16.13 -2.23 -8.04
CA GLN A 72 15.47 -3.11 -9.02
C GLN A 72 13.98 -3.28 -8.71
N ALA A 73 13.60 -3.43 -7.43
CA ALA A 73 12.22 -3.52 -7.00
C ALA A 73 11.44 -2.23 -7.33
N GLU A 74 12.00 -1.05 -7.04
CA GLU A 74 11.40 0.25 -7.39
C GLU A 74 11.15 0.38 -8.91
N ARG A 75 12.13 -0.03 -9.72
CA ARG A 75 12.01 -0.04 -11.19
C ARG A 75 10.91 -0.99 -11.66
N ALA A 76 10.84 -2.20 -11.09
CA ALA A 76 9.83 -3.18 -11.44
C ALA A 76 8.42 -2.70 -11.07
N GLN A 77 8.26 -2.07 -9.91
CA GLN A 77 7.01 -1.46 -9.46
C GLN A 77 6.56 -0.33 -10.39
N THR A 78 7.47 0.60 -10.72
CA THR A 78 7.18 1.70 -11.64
C THR A 78 6.80 1.19 -13.04
N ALA A 79 7.56 0.22 -13.56
CA ALA A 79 7.26 -0.42 -14.83
C ALA A 79 5.88 -1.11 -14.81
N SER A 80 5.54 -1.81 -13.72
CA SER A 80 4.23 -2.44 -13.60
C SER A 80 3.09 -1.44 -13.54
N ARG A 81 3.24 -0.29 -12.87
CA ARG A 81 2.20 0.76 -12.87
C ARG A 81 1.96 1.27 -14.28
N LEU A 82 3.04 1.54 -15.03
CA LEU A 82 2.97 1.95 -16.43
C LEU A 82 2.31 0.89 -17.32
N ILE A 83 2.62 -0.39 -17.10
CA ILE A 83 1.99 -1.52 -17.80
C ILE A 83 0.49 -1.58 -17.50
N THR A 84 0.08 -1.59 -16.22
CA THR A 84 -1.33 -1.61 -15.83
C THR A 84 -2.07 -0.43 -16.48
N MET A 85 -1.45 0.75 -16.52
CA MET A 85 -2.04 1.91 -17.17
C MET A 85 -2.07 1.83 -18.69
N GLY A 86 -1.07 1.19 -19.30
CA GLY A 86 -1.05 0.87 -20.73
C GLY A 86 -2.17 -0.09 -21.11
N GLU A 87 -2.42 -1.12 -20.31
CA GLU A 87 -3.52 -2.07 -20.49
C GLU A 87 -4.89 -1.37 -20.37
N MET A 88 -5.01 -0.37 -19.49
CA MET A 88 -6.22 0.44 -19.31
C MET A 88 -6.31 1.63 -20.28
N ALA A 89 -5.34 1.85 -21.17
CA ALA A 89 -5.24 3.07 -21.96
C ALA A 89 -6.48 3.33 -22.84
N SER A 90 -7.04 2.28 -23.44
CA SER A 90 -8.25 2.39 -24.26
C SER A 90 -9.48 2.77 -23.41
N SER A 91 -9.65 2.13 -22.25
CA SER A 91 -10.73 2.42 -21.30
C SER A 91 -10.64 3.85 -20.77
N VAL A 92 -9.43 4.27 -20.40
CA VAL A 92 -9.14 5.64 -19.96
C VAL A 92 -9.43 6.65 -21.06
N ALA A 93 -9.00 6.39 -22.30
CA ALA A 93 -9.29 7.26 -23.42
C ALA A 93 -10.80 7.39 -23.66
N HIS A 94 -11.55 6.28 -23.54
CA HIS A 94 -13.01 6.30 -23.67
C HIS A 94 -13.68 7.11 -22.55
N GLU A 95 -13.30 6.88 -21.29
CA GLU A 95 -13.84 7.62 -20.14
C GLU A 95 -13.46 9.11 -20.15
N LEU A 96 -12.31 9.50 -20.74
CA LEU A 96 -11.98 10.91 -20.97
C LEU A 96 -12.76 11.51 -22.14
N ASN A 97 -13.00 10.75 -23.20
CA ASN A 97 -13.77 11.21 -24.35
C ASN A 97 -15.23 11.49 -23.99
N GLN A 98 -15.81 10.80 -22.99
CA GLN A 98 -17.18 11.04 -22.54
C GLN A 98 -17.43 12.49 -22.05
N PRO A 99 -16.75 13.00 -20.99
CA PRO A 99 -16.96 14.37 -20.53
C PRO A 99 -16.55 15.40 -21.60
N LEU A 100 -15.50 15.13 -22.39
CA LEU A 100 -15.08 16.04 -23.47
C LEU A 100 -16.13 16.15 -24.58
N THR A 101 -16.76 15.04 -24.96
CA THR A 101 -17.87 15.04 -25.93
C THR A 101 -19.08 15.77 -25.37
N ALA A 102 -19.41 15.56 -24.10
CA ALA A 102 -20.50 16.28 -23.44
C ALA A 102 -20.25 17.79 -23.39
N ILE A 103 -19.03 18.22 -23.06
CA ILE A 103 -18.61 19.63 -23.12
C ILE A 103 -18.82 20.20 -24.53
N SER A 104 -18.29 19.51 -25.55
CA SER A 104 -18.43 19.95 -26.95
C SER A 104 -19.89 20.09 -27.38
N ASN A 105 -20.73 19.14 -26.99
CA ASN A 105 -22.17 19.15 -27.27
C ASN A 105 -22.90 20.31 -26.56
N TYR A 106 -22.60 20.55 -25.28
CA TYR A 106 -23.18 21.68 -24.56
C TYR A 106 -22.75 23.01 -25.18
N CYS A 107 -21.47 23.19 -25.48
CA CYS A 107 -20.95 24.39 -26.13
C CYS A 107 -21.62 24.62 -27.50
N THR A 108 -21.70 23.60 -28.34
CA THR A 108 -22.31 23.69 -29.67
C THR A 108 -23.80 24.02 -29.58
N GLY A 109 -24.51 23.36 -28.64
CA GLY A 109 -25.93 23.61 -28.38
C GLY A 109 -26.21 25.03 -27.87
N MET A 110 -25.37 25.53 -26.93
CA MET A 110 -25.46 26.90 -26.44
C MET A 110 -25.21 27.91 -27.56
N ILE A 111 -24.14 27.76 -28.34
CA ILE A 111 -23.81 28.66 -29.46
C ILE A 111 -24.98 28.73 -30.46
N SER A 112 -25.56 27.58 -30.82
CA SER A 112 -26.69 27.53 -31.76
C SER A 112 -27.91 28.30 -31.22
N ARG A 113 -28.34 28.02 -29.98
CA ARG A 113 -29.53 28.65 -29.41
C ARG A 113 -29.35 30.14 -29.10
N VAL A 114 -28.13 30.58 -28.74
CA VAL A 114 -27.79 32.00 -28.59
C VAL A 114 -27.92 32.73 -29.93
N ARG A 115 -27.38 32.16 -31.02
CA ARG A 115 -27.50 32.73 -32.38
C ARG A 115 -28.95 32.84 -32.85
N GLU A 116 -29.78 31.87 -32.50
CA GLU A 116 -31.21 31.86 -32.84
C GLU A 116 -32.06 32.74 -31.92
N HIS A 117 -31.49 33.32 -30.85
CA HIS A 117 -32.20 34.06 -29.80
C HIS A 117 -33.31 33.22 -29.13
N ARG A 118 -33.07 31.91 -28.99
CA ARG A 118 -34.03 30.91 -28.46
C ARG A 118 -33.62 30.33 -27.11
N ILE A 119 -32.69 30.98 -26.39
CA ILE A 119 -32.23 30.51 -25.08
C ILE A 119 -32.53 31.56 -24.01
N THR A 120 -33.05 31.10 -22.88
CA THR A 120 -33.20 31.93 -21.69
C THR A 120 -31.86 32.04 -20.94
N GLU A 121 -31.71 33.05 -20.09
CA GLU A 121 -30.53 33.17 -19.24
C GLU A 121 -30.39 31.97 -18.29
N GLU A 122 -31.50 31.47 -17.76
CA GLU A 122 -31.54 30.31 -16.87
C GLU A 122 -31.06 29.03 -17.56
N ASP A 123 -31.54 28.75 -18.78
CA ASP A 123 -31.08 27.60 -19.57
C ASP A 123 -29.59 27.68 -19.92
N LEU A 124 -29.08 28.89 -20.17
CA LEU A 124 -27.67 29.13 -20.46
C LEU A 124 -26.80 28.86 -19.23
N LEU A 125 -27.18 29.39 -18.07
CA LEU A 125 -26.49 29.13 -16.81
C LEU A 125 -26.49 27.64 -16.46
N LEU A 126 -27.60 26.95 -16.68
CA LEU A 126 -27.72 25.51 -16.44
C LEU A 126 -26.81 24.69 -17.39
N ALA A 127 -26.70 25.08 -18.66
CA ALA A 127 -25.79 24.44 -19.60
C ALA A 127 -24.31 24.72 -19.28
N LEU A 128 -23.97 25.93 -18.82
CA LEU A 128 -22.63 26.29 -18.36
C LEU A 128 -22.24 25.49 -17.11
N ASP A 129 -23.14 25.37 -16.14
CA ASP A 129 -22.91 24.57 -14.93
C ASP A 129 -22.69 23.08 -15.25
N LYS A 130 -23.49 22.52 -16.15
CA LYS A 130 -23.26 21.15 -16.66
C LYS A 130 -21.89 21.02 -17.34
N THR A 131 -21.48 22.02 -18.11
CA THR A 131 -20.18 22.04 -18.79
C THR A 131 -19.02 22.08 -17.78
N ALA A 132 -19.11 22.96 -16.76
CA ALA A 132 -18.12 23.06 -15.69
C ALA A 132 -17.97 21.75 -14.91
N ARG A 133 -19.09 21.08 -14.58
CA ARG A 133 -19.08 19.77 -13.93
C ARG A 133 -18.39 18.69 -14.77
N GLN A 134 -18.60 18.66 -16.08
CA GLN A 134 -17.90 17.71 -16.94
C GLN A 134 -16.40 18.01 -17.05
N ALA A 135 -16.01 19.29 -17.08
CA ALA A 135 -14.61 19.70 -17.09
C ALA A 135 -13.90 19.29 -15.79
N GLN A 136 -14.55 19.50 -14.64
CA GLN A 136 -14.05 19.04 -13.35
C GLN A 136 -13.89 17.52 -13.30
N ARG A 137 -14.88 16.77 -13.81
CA ARG A 137 -14.81 15.30 -13.90
C ARG A 137 -13.62 14.84 -14.75
N ALA A 138 -13.40 15.47 -15.91
CA ALA A 138 -12.24 15.15 -16.75
C ALA A 138 -10.92 15.46 -16.04
N GLY A 139 -10.84 16.58 -15.33
CA GLY A 139 -9.67 16.96 -14.53
C GLY A 139 -9.36 15.96 -13.41
N GLN A 140 -10.39 15.48 -12.70
CA GLN A 140 -10.25 14.46 -11.66
C GLN A 140 -9.69 13.14 -12.21
N ILE A 141 -10.21 12.68 -13.36
CA ILE A 141 -9.69 11.47 -14.04
C ILE A 141 -8.21 11.64 -14.37
N ILE A 142 -7.81 12.79 -14.95
CA ILE A 142 -6.41 13.08 -15.28
C ILE A 142 -5.53 13.10 -14.03
N GLN A 143 -6.00 13.73 -12.95
CA GLN A 143 -5.25 13.83 -11.70
C GLN A 143 -4.97 12.45 -11.10
N ARG A 144 -5.96 11.55 -11.10
CA ARG A 144 -5.82 10.17 -10.62
C ARG A 144 -4.81 9.36 -11.43
N ILE A 145 -4.91 9.42 -12.76
CA ILE A 145 -3.94 8.76 -13.65
C ILE A 145 -2.53 9.28 -13.36
N ARG A 146 -2.37 10.59 -13.23
CA ARG A 146 -1.06 11.19 -12.93
C ARG A 146 -0.54 10.75 -11.57
N ALA A 147 -1.40 10.71 -10.55
CA ALA A 147 -1.02 10.26 -9.20
C ALA A 147 -0.55 8.80 -9.22
N PHE A 148 -1.28 7.91 -9.91
CA PHE A 148 -0.96 6.50 -10.02
C PHE A 148 0.36 6.24 -10.76
N VAL A 149 0.63 6.97 -11.85
CA VAL A 149 1.82 6.77 -12.69
C VAL A 149 3.05 7.52 -12.17
N LYS A 150 2.88 8.51 -11.29
CA LYS A 150 4.00 9.32 -10.79
C LYS A 150 5.05 8.42 -10.13
N ARG A 151 6.28 8.52 -10.63
CA ARG A 151 7.43 7.90 -9.97
C ARG A 151 7.64 8.58 -8.62
N SER A 152 7.60 7.79 -7.56
CA SER A 152 7.97 8.21 -6.21
C SER A 152 8.55 7.00 -5.51
N GLU A 153 9.59 7.22 -4.71
CA GLU A 153 10.15 6.19 -3.84
C GLU A 153 9.03 5.65 -2.93
N PRO A 154 8.96 4.33 -2.70
CA PRO A 154 7.98 3.77 -1.77
C PRO A 154 8.08 4.48 -0.43
N ASN A 155 6.99 5.13 -0.03
CA ASN A 155 6.96 5.92 1.20
C ASN A 155 5.80 5.45 2.08
N PRO A 156 6.04 4.48 2.99
CA PRO A 156 5.05 4.06 3.94
C PRO A 156 4.61 5.23 4.83
N THR A 157 3.32 5.54 4.80
CA THR A 157 2.70 6.60 5.59
C THR A 157 1.48 6.06 6.32
N LEU A 158 1.11 6.72 7.42
CA LEU A 158 -0.12 6.37 8.14
C LEU A 158 -1.32 6.80 7.29
N SER A 159 -1.96 5.84 6.64
CA SER A 159 -2.94 6.06 5.57
C SER A 159 -4.36 5.66 5.98
N ASP A 160 -5.35 6.45 5.57
CA ASP A 160 -6.77 6.15 5.71
C ASP A 160 -7.19 5.08 4.70
N VAL A 161 -7.71 3.96 5.19
CA VAL A 161 -8.08 2.81 4.36
C VAL A 161 -9.27 3.13 3.44
N ALA A 162 -10.25 3.89 3.91
CA ALA A 162 -11.44 4.19 3.13
C ALA A 162 -11.11 5.13 1.97
N LEU A 163 -10.27 6.14 2.20
CA LEU A 163 -9.79 7.03 1.15
C LEU A 163 -9.03 6.26 0.06
N MET A 164 -8.05 5.45 0.46
CA MET A 164 -7.23 4.64 -0.42
C MET A 164 -8.07 3.66 -1.26
N VAL A 165 -9.05 3.00 -0.63
CA VAL A 165 -9.96 2.07 -1.33
C VAL A 165 -10.84 2.81 -2.33
N ASN A 166 -11.36 3.99 -2.00
CA ASN A 166 -12.18 4.78 -2.91
C ASN A 166 -11.42 5.21 -4.16
N GLU A 167 -10.18 5.70 -4.01
CA GLU A 167 -9.36 6.09 -5.17
C GLU A 167 -9.06 4.89 -6.08
N ALA A 168 -8.79 3.71 -5.50
CA ALA A 168 -8.61 2.47 -6.25
C ALA A 168 -9.89 2.04 -7.00
N ILE A 169 -11.06 2.10 -6.35
CA ILE A 169 -12.35 1.77 -6.94
C ILE A 169 -12.64 2.64 -8.15
N GLU A 170 -12.44 3.96 -8.04
CA GLU A 170 -12.77 4.89 -9.11
C GLU A 170 -11.93 4.65 -10.37
N LEU A 171 -10.67 4.26 -10.21
CA LEU A 171 -9.82 3.89 -11.34
C LEU A 171 -10.20 2.52 -11.91
N ALA A 172 -10.49 1.54 -11.05
CA ALA A 172 -10.87 0.19 -11.47
C ALA A 172 -12.24 0.16 -12.18
N GLU A 173 -13.19 1.02 -11.80
CA GLU A 173 -14.49 1.16 -12.45
C GLU A 173 -14.37 1.48 -13.95
N ILE A 174 -13.39 2.30 -14.33
CA ILE A 174 -13.14 2.66 -15.74
C ILE A 174 -12.91 1.39 -16.57
N GLU A 175 -12.17 0.43 -16.03
CA GLU A 175 -11.88 -0.83 -16.72
C GLU A 175 -13.07 -1.80 -16.69
N LEU A 176 -13.79 -1.88 -15.57
CA LEU A 176 -14.94 -2.78 -15.45
C LEU A 176 -16.12 -2.35 -16.34
N ARG A 177 -16.32 -1.04 -16.53
CA ARG A 177 -17.33 -0.49 -17.44
C ARG A 177 -17.15 -0.98 -18.87
N ARG A 178 -15.90 -1.06 -19.36
CA ARG A 178 -15.57 -1.62 -20.68
C ARG A 178 -16.07 -3.05 -20.84
N HIS A 179 -16.00 -3.84 -19.76
CA HIS A 179 -16.41 -5.24 -19.74
C HIS A 179 -17.87 -5.47 -19.33
N GLN A 180 -18.61 -4.39 -19.06
CA GLN A 180 -19.99 -4.42 -18.54
C GLN A 180 -20.10 -5.24 -17.24
N VAL A 181 -19.09 -5.12 -16.37
CA VAL A 181 -19.04 -5.77 -15.07
C VAL A 181 -19.45 -4.78 -13.99
N ARG A 182 -20.35 -5.18 -13.10
CA ARG A 182 -20.76 -4.34 -11.95
C ARG A 182 -19.77 -4.53 -10.80
N LEU A 183 -19.33 -3.42 -10.21
CA LEU A 183 -18.56 -3.41 -8.97
C LEU A 183 -19.46 -3.01 -7.81
N SER A 184 -19.44 -3.81 -6.75
CA SER A 184 -19.98 -3.42 -5.44
C SER A 184 -18.83 -3.35 -4.45
N SER A 185 -18.90 -2.39 -3.53
CA SER A 185 -17.93 -2.25 -2.47
C SER A 185 -18.60 -2.16 -1.11
N TYR A 186 -18.00 -2.82 -0.13
CA TYR A 186 -18.34 -2.72 1.27
C TYR A 186 -17.07 -2.40 2.06
N VAL A 187 -16.99 -1.20 2.61
CA VAL A 187 -15.87 -0.79 3.47
C VAL A 187 -16.41 -0.59 4.87
N ALA A 188 -15.90 -1.35 5.82
CA ALA A 188 -16.29 -1.23 7.23
C ALA A 188 -16.01 0.19 7.75
N ALA A 189 -16.94 0.73 8.54
CA ALA A 189 -16.75 2.03 9.16
C ALA A 189 -15.69 1.97 10.26
N ARG A 190 -14.96 3.08 10.44
CA ARG A 190 -13.95 3.26 11.52
C ARG A 190 -12.83 2.21 11.50
N LEU A 191 -12.32 1.89 10.32
CA LEU A 191 -11.10 1.09 10.19
C LEU A 191 -9.89 1.84 10.79
N PRO A 192 -8.98 1.14 11.46
CA PRO A 192 -7.73 1.74 11.90
C PRO A 192 -6.88 2.14 10.68
N PRO A 193 -6.08 3.21 10.78
CA PRO A 193 -5.15 3.56 9.71
C PRO A 193 -4.05 2.51 9.59
N LEU A 194 -3.48 2.37 8.40
CA LEU A 194 -2.41 1.42 8.10
C LEU A 194 -1.11 2.15 7.78
N MET A 195 0.03 1.61 8.22
CA MET A 195 1.36 2.09 7.83
C MET A 195 1.75 1.50 6.47
N VAL A 196 1.35 2.17 5.39
CA VAL A 196 1.48 1.66 4.01
C VAL A 196 1.81 2.77 3.02
N ASP A 197 2.38 2.39 1.87
CA ASP A 197 2.35 3.26 0.69
C ASP A 197 0.96 3.10 0.03
N PRO A 198 0.10 4.14 0.05
CA PRO A 198 -1.27 4.03 -0.44
C PRO A 198 -1.32 3.71 -1.94
N ILE A 199 -0.41 4.26 -2.75
CA ILE A 199 -0.38 4.03 -4.21
C ILE A 199 -0.04 2.56 -4.50
N LEU A 200 0.82 1.96 -3.67
CA LEU A 200 1.15 0.54 -3.78
C LEU A 200 -0.05 -0.35 -3.47
N ILE A 201 -0.81 -0.05 -2.42
CA ILE A 201 -2.00 -0.85 -2.07
C ILE A 201 -3.13 -0.61 -3.07
N GLU A 202 -3.32 0.61 -3.56
CA GLU A 202 -4.23 0.94 -4.66
C GLU A 202 -3.91 0.08 -5.90
N GLN A 203 -2.64 -0.04 -6.27
CA GLN A 203 -2.18 -0.89 -7.37
C GLN A 203 -2.56 -2.36 -7.17
N VAL A 204 -2.43 -2.89 -5.95
CA VAL A 204 -2.88 -4.26 -5.62
C VAL A 204 -4.38 -4.39 -5.86
N ILE A 205 -5.18 -3.47 -5.31
CA ILE A 205 -6.64 -3.48 -5.44
C ILE A 205 -7.06 -3.40 -6.92
N ILE A 206 -6.52 -2.44 -7.67
CA ILE A 206 -6.81 -2.25 -9.11
C ILE A 206 -6.47 -3.51 -9.90
N ASN A 207 -5.29 -4.10 -9.68
CA ASN A 207 -4.87 -5.31 -10.37
C ASN A 207 -5.79 -6.50 -10.07
N LEU A 208 -6.22 -6.66 -8.81
CA LEU A 208 -7.13 -7.75 -8.43
C LEU A 208 -8.53 -7.55 -9.04
N ILE A 209 -9.07 -6.32 -9.01
CA ILE A 209 -10.37 -6.00 -9.63
C ILE A 209 -10.32 -6.17 -11.15
N LYS A 210 -9.24 -5.73 -11.81
CA LYS A 210 -9.02 -5.95 -13.24
C LYS A 210 -8.99 -7.45 -13.57
N ASN A 211 -8.22 -8.23 -12.79
CA ASN A 211 -8.14 -9.68 -12.97
C ASN A 211 -9.49 -10.37 -12.80
N ALA A 212 -10.29 -9.94 -11.83
CA ALA A 212 -11.66 -10.40 -11.60
C ALA A 212 -12.57 -10.12 -12.81
N GLY A 213 -12.56 -8.87 -13.32
CA GLY A 213 -13.32 -8.49 -14.51
C GLY A 213 -12.97 -9.32 -15.75
N GLU A 214 -11.68 -9.55 -15.98
CA GLU A 214 -11.20 -10.40 -17.08
C GLU A 214 -11.63 -11.87 -16.89
N ALA A 215 -11.56 -12.40 -15.67
CA ALA A 215 -11.98 -13.77 -15.37
C ALA A 215 -13.47 -13.99 -15.64
N ILE A 216 -14.31 -13.00 -15.34
CA ILE A 216 -15.76 -13.00 -15.64
C ILE A 216 -16.01 -13.02 -17.15
N VAL A 217 -15.27 -12.20 -17.90
CA VAL A 217 -15.40 -12.13 -19.37
C VAL A 217 -14.97 -13.44 -20.01
N GLN A 218 -13.87 -14.04 -19.55
CA GLN A 218 -13.39 -15.33 -20.03
C GLN A 218 -14.31 -16.50 -19.68
N ALA A 219 -15.11 -16.38 -18.63
CA ALA A 219 -16.12 -17.36 -18.25
C ALA A 219 -17.42 -17.23 -19.06
N ASP A 220 -17.47 -16.32 -20.04
CA ASP A 220 -18.62 -16.01 -20.89
C ASP A 220 -19.92 -15.82 -20.09
N ARG A 221 -19.82 -15.17 -18.94
CA ARG A 221 -20.98 -14.97 -18.06
C ARG A 221 -22.01 -14.04 -18.72
N PRO A 222 -23.31 -14.34 -18.59
CA PRO A 222 -24.38 -13.45 -19.02
C PRO A 222 -24.23 -12.06 -18.40
N LEU A 223 -24.58 -11.00 -19.14
CA LEU A 223 -24.41 -9.61 -18.69
C LEU A 223 -25.01 -9.34 -17.30
N GLY A 224 -26.15 -9.95 -16.97
CA GLY A 224 -26.80 -9.79 -15.66
C GLY A 224 -26.08 -10.47 -14.49
N ALA A 225 -25.14 -11.38 -14.77
CA ALA A 225 -24.39 -12.16 -13.79
C ALA A 225 -22.92 -11.72 -13.67
N ARG A 226 -22.52 -10.64 -14.36
CA ARG A 226 -21.17 -10.07 -14.31
C ARG A 226 -21.03 -9.16 -13.09
N TYR A 227 -20.41 -9.67 -12.03
CA TYR A 227 -20.32 -8.96 -10.77
C TYR A 227 -18.99 -9.21 -10.07
N VAL A 228 -18.41 -8.13 -9.53
CA VAL A 228 -17.25 -8.14 -8.64
C VAL A 228 -17.64 -7.46 -7.34
N GLU A 229 -17.22 -8.05 -6.22
CA GLU A 229 -17.44 -7.50 -4.88
C GLU A 229 -16.10 -7.26 -4.19
N LEU A 230 -15.87 -6.03 -3.74
CA LEU A 230 -14.77 -5.68 -2.85
C LEU A 230 -15.30 -5.53 -1.42
N ARG A 231 -14.82 -6.32 -0.47
CA ARG A 231 -15.07 -6.13 0.96
C ARG A 231 -13.78 -5.79 1.69
N VAL A 232 -13.83 -4.77 2.54
CA VAL A 232 -12.73 -4.33 3.38
C VAL A 232 -13.22 -4.24 4.82
N GLY A 233 -12.54 -4.94 5.73
CA GLY A 233 -12.98 -5.05 7.12
C GLY A 233 -11.87 -5.39 8.09
N PRO A 234 -12.09 -5.17 9.41
CA PRO A 234 -11.18 -5.65 10.42
C PRO A 234 -11.24 -7.18 10.48
N SER A 235 -10.10 -7.81 10.69
CA SER A 235 -9.98 -9.26 10.85
C SER A 235 -8.87 -9.57 11.85
N ARG A 236 -8.72 -10.84 12.20
CA ARG A 236 -7.62 -11.32 13.03
C ARG A 236 -6.93 -12.47 12.33
N GLN A 237 -5.68 -12.27 11.94
CA GLN A 237 -4.87 -13.26 11.23
C GLN A 237 -3.60 -13.46 12.03
N GLU A 238 -3.16 -14.72 12.18
CA GLU A 238 -1.89 -15.04 12.85
C GLU A 238 -1.76 -14.42 14.27
N GLY A 239 -2.89 -14.29 14.98
CA GLY A 239 -2.93 -13.75 16.35
C GLY A 239 -2.92 -12.22 16.47
N GLN A 240 -2.71 -11.49 15.37
CA GLN A 240 -2.66 -10.02 15.31
C GLN A 240 -3.90 -9.41 14.66
N ASP A 241 -4.21 -8.17 15.02
CA ASP A 241 -5.27 -7.38 14.39
C ASP A 241 -4.81 -6.91 13.00
N VAL A 242 -5.65 -7.13 12.00
CA VAL A 242 -5.35 -6.80 10.61
C VAL A 242 -6.54 -6.12 9.95
N VAL A 243 -6.29 -5.42 8.85
CA VAL A 243 -7.33 -5.04 7.90
C VAL A 243 -7.25 -5.98 6.71
N GLU A 244 -8.36 -6.66 6.43
CA GLU A 244 -8.49 -7.61 5.33
C GLU A 244 -9.26 -6.98 4.17
N PHE A 245 -8.74 -7.22 2.97
CA PHE A 245 -9.28 -6.81 1.69
C PHE A 245 -9.62 -8.08 0.91
N SER A 246 -10.85 -8.22 0.45
CA SER A 246 -11.32 -9.39 -0.31
C SER A 246 -12.02 -8.94 -1.58
N ILE A 247 -11.62 -9.52 -2.71
CA ILE A 247 -12.18 -9.28 -4.03
C ILE A 247 -12.77 -10.60 -4.50
N GLN A 248 -14.09 -10.64 -4.65
CA GLN A 248 -14.82 -11.79 -5.14
C GLN A 248 -15.32 -11.55 -6.56
N ASP A 249 -15.19 -12.55 -7.42
CA ASP A 249 -15.68 -12.51 -8.80
C ASP A 249 -16.60 -13.71 -9.10
N THR A 250 -17.39 -13.58 -10.17
CA THR A 250 -18.25 -14.66 -10.69
C THR A 250 -17.62 -15.40 -11.87
N GLY A 251 -16.29 -15.43 -11.95
CA GLY A 251 -15.53 -16.09 -13.01
C GLY A 251 -15.55 -17.61 -12.94
N LYS A 252 -14.56 -18.24 -13.60
CA LYS A 252 -14.38 -19.70 -13.65
C LYS A 252 -13.55 -20.27 -12.49
N GLY A 253 -13.13 -19.40 -11.55
CA GLY A 253 -12.17 -19.74 -10.52
C GLY A 253 -10.76 -20.02 -11.06
N VAL A 254 -9.91 -20.54 -10.16
CA VAL A 254 -8.53 -20.94 -10.41
C VAL A 254 -8.44 -22.47 -10.34
N PRO A 255 -7.90 -23.16 -11.35
CA PRO A 255 -7.70 -24.61 -11.28
C PRO A 255 -6.85 -24.99 -10.05
N PRO A 256 -7.17 -26.07 -9.31
CA PRO A 256 -6.46 -26.43 -8.08
C PRO A 256 -4.94 -26.56 -8.25
N GLU A 257 -4.50 -27.14 -9.36
CA GLU A 257 -3.08 -27.31 -9.72
C GLU A 257 -2.33 -25.99 -9.94
N MET A 258 -3.06 -24.89 -10.10
CA MET A 258 -2.48 -23.57 -10.32
C MET A 258 -2.42 -22.72 -9.06
N ILE A 259 -3.24 -23.00 -8.05
CA ILE A 259 -3.41 -22.13 -6.86
C ILE A 259 -2.07 -21.76 -6.22
N ASP A 260 -1.16 -22.72 -6.10
CA ASP A 260 0.16 -22.49 -5.51
C ASP A 260 1.11 -21.71 -6.42
N ARG A 261 0.89 -21.78 -7.74
CA ARG A 261 1.77 -21.23 -8.78
C ARG A 261 1.31 -19.90 -9.36
N ILE A 262 0.08 -19.45 -9.08
CA ILE A 262 -0.47 -18.21 -9.67
C ILE A 262 0.33 -16.94 -9.32
N TYR A 263 1.20 -17.03 -8.32
CA TYR A 263 2.06 -15.94 -7.86
C TYR A 263 3.49 -16.02 -8.41
N GLU A 264 3.79 -17.01 -9.26
CA GLU A 264 5.06 -17.09 -9.99
C GLU A 264 5.14 -16.00 -11.07
N ALA A 265 6.35 -15.48 -11.32
CA ALA A 265 6.55 -14.47 -12.37
C ALA A 265 6.28 -15.08 -13.74
N PHE A 266 5.66 -14.32 -14.64
CA PHE A 266 5.36 -14.74 -16.01
C PHE A 266 4.42 -15.95 -16.10
N TYR A 267 3.84 -16.36 -14.98
CA TYR A 267 2.83 -17.39 -14.95
C TYR A 267 1.47 -16.74 -15.21
N SER A 268 0.92 -16.99 -16.40
CA SER A 268 -0.37 -16.46 -16.83
C SER A 268 -1.11 -17.52 -17.61
N THR A 269 -2.39 -17.71 -17.30
CA THR A 269 -3.31 -18.51 -18.13
C THR A 269 -3.98 -17.72 -19.25
N LYS A 270 -3.60 -16.44 -19.39
CA LYS A 270 -4.23 -15.51 -20.32
C LYS A 270 -3.32 -15.30 -21.54
N SER A 271 -3.89 -15.31 -22.73
CA SER A 271 -3.18 -15.13 -24.01
C SER A 271 -2.48 -13.76 -24.13
N GLU A 272 -2.98 -12.72 -23.47
CA GLU A 272 -2.40 -11.36 -23.47
C GLU A 272 -1.82 -10.95 -22.11
N GLY A 273 -1.91 -11.80 -21.09
CA GLY A 273 -1.45 -11.45 -19.74
C GLY A 273 0.03 -11.74 -19.55
N MET A 274 0.83 -10.72 -19.22
CA MET A 274 2.28 -10.90 -18.99
C MET A 274 2.64 -11.74 -17.74
N GLY A 275 1.67 -12.08 -16.87
CA GLY A 275 1.92 -12.91 -15.68
C GLY A 275 2.77 -12.22 -14.60
N ILE A 276 2.89 -10.89 -14.65
CA ILE A 276 3.70 -10.10 -13.70
C ILE A 276 2.83 -9.59 -12.53
N GLY A 277 1.53 -9.35 -12.79
CA GLY A 277 0.64 -8.65 -11.86
C GLY A 277 0.52 -9.30 -10.49
N LEU A 278 0.20 -10.60 -10.41
CA LEU A 278 -0.05 -11.27 -9.13
C LEU A 278 1.22 -11.47 -8.30
N LYS A 279 2.38 -11.74 -8.95
CA LYS A 279 3.66 -11.79 -8.23
C LYS A 279 3.98 -10.44 -7.60
N LEU A 280 3.81 -9.36 -8.35
CA LEU A 280 4.06 -8.02 -7.81
C LEU A 280 3.07 -7.69 -6.70
N CYS A 281 1.78 -8.04 -6.85
CA CYS A 281 0.81 -7.86 -5.77
C CYS A 281 1.27 -8.56 -4.49
N ARG A 282 1.74 -9.82 -4.58
CA ARG A 282 2.27 -10.56 -3.44
C ARG A 282 3.49 -9.85 -2.84
N SER A 283 4.45 -9.45 -3.67
CA SER A 283 5.64 -8.73 -3.20
C SER A 283 5.31 -7.41 -2.49
N ILE A 284 4.31 -6.66 -3.00
CA ILE A 284 3.84 -5.42 -2.38
C ILE A 284 3.20 -5.72 -1.03
N VAL A 285 2.27 -6.69 -0.98
CA VAL A 285 1.60 -7.07 0.27
C VAL A 285 2.59 -7.57 1.31
N GLU A 286 3.56 -8.40 0.91
CA GLU A 286 4.60 -8.92 1.81
C GLU A 286 5.54 -7.81 2.30
N SER A 287 5.89 -6.83 1.46
CA SER A 287 6.68 -5.66 1.89
C SER A 287 5.96 -4.79 2.93
N HIS A 288 4.64 -4.92 3.03
CA HIS A 288 3.79 -4.30 4.05
C HIS A 288 3.43 -5.26 5.19
N HIS A 289 4.22 -6.33 5.37
CA HIS A 289 4.03 -7.36 6.41
C HIS A 289 2.69 -8.13 6.31
N GLY A 290 2.05 -8.10 5.15
CA GLY A 290 0.82 -8.81 4.87
C GLY A 290 1.00 -10.20 4.28
N ARG A 291 -0.13 -10.86 3.99
CA ARG A 291 -0.20 -12.08 3.19
C ARG A 291 -1.36 -12.01 2.21
N MET A 292 -1.23 -12.76 1.12
CA MET A 292 -2.29 -12.96 0.12
C MET A 292 -2.77 -14.41 0.12
N ARG A 293 -4.07 -14.60 -0.12
CA ARG A 293 -4.71 -15.90 -0.29
C ARG A 293 -5.64 -15.86 -1.51
N VAL A 294 -5.92 -17.04 -2.04
CA VAL A 294 -6.83 -17.25 -3.14
C VAL A 294 -7.67 -18.48 -2.84
N GLU A 295 -8.97 -18.40 -3.04
CA GLU A 295 -9.89 -19.49 -2.79
C GLU A 295 -10.97 -19.50 -3.88
N ASN A 296 -11.36 -20.68 -4.34
CA ASN A 296 -12.51 -20.81 -5.23
C ASN A 296 -13.80 -20.73 -4.42
N LEU A 297 -14.81 -20.09 -5.01
CA LEU A 297 -16.17 -20.08 -4.49
C LEU A 297 -16.95 -21.20 -5.18
N TYR A 298 -17.70 -21.98 -4.41
CA TYR A 298 -18.43 -23.15 -4.90
C TYR A 298 -19.94 -23.02 -4.68
N ASN A 299 -20.72 -23.50 -5.64
CA ASN A 299 -22.16 -23.72 -5.51
C ASN A 299 -22.45 -25.21 -5.75
N GLY A 300 -22.46 -26.00 -4.67
CA GLY A 300 -22.37 -27.45 -4.77
C GLY A 300 -20.99 -27.88 -5.27
N ASP A 301 -20.94 -28.73 -6.29
CA ASP A 301 -19.69 -29.21 -6.89
C ASP A 301 -19.14 -28.27 -7.98
N GLU A 302 -19.89 -27.22 -8.34
CA GLU A 302 -19.50 -26.29 -9.41
C GLU A 302 -18.79 -25.05 -8.87
N VAL A 303 -17.76 -24.61 -9.60
CA VAL A 303 -17.06 -23.36 -9.29
C VAL A 303 -17.93 -22.16 -9.72
N ALA A 304 -18.34 -21.38 -8.73
CA ALA A 304 -19.15 -20.17 -8.90
C ALA A 304 -18.30 -18.91 -9.09
N GLY A 305 -17.01 -18.95 -8.73
CA GLY A 305 -16.15 -17.78 -8.76
C GLY A 305 -14.81 -17.96 -8.07
N CYS A 306 -14.10 -16.85 -7.87
CA CYS A 306 -12.87 -16.79 -7.09
C CYS A 306 -12.93 -15.67 -6.05
N CYS A 307 -12.27 -15.87 -4.92
CA CYS A 307 -11.99 -14.85 -3.92
C CYS A 307 -10.48 -14.69 -3.81
N PHE A 308 -9.97 -13.51 -4.18
CA PHE A 308 -8.63 -13.08 -3.82
C PHE A 308 -8.72 -12.24 -2.56
N SER A 309 -7.99 -12.62 -1.51
CA SER A 309 -7.91 -11.84 -0.29
C SER A 309 -6.47 -11.52 0.07
N PHE A 310 -6.27 -10.36 0.69
CA PHE A 310 -5.02 -10.01 1.32
C PHE A 310 -5.28 -9.21 2.59
N TRP A 311 -4.34 -9.24 3.51
CA TRP A 311 -4.46 -8.49 4.74
C TRP A 311 -3.16 -7.77 5.08
N ILE A 312 -3.30 -6.67 5.82
CA ILE A 312 -2.18 -5.84 6.28
C ILE A 312 -2.33 -5.66 7.79
N PRO A 313 -1.26 -5.88 8.59
CA PRO A 313 -1.32 -5.74 10.02
C PRO A 313 -1.51 -4.30 10.46
N VAL A 314 -2.38 -4.13 11.46
CA VAL A 314 -2.56 -2.85 12.14
C VAL A 314 -1.35 -2.66 13.05
N HIS A 315 -0.49 -1.70 12.70
CA HIS A 315 0.61 -1.33 13.59
C HIS A 315 0.01 -0.60 14.79
N SER A 316 -0.12 -1.32 15.91
CA SER A 316 -0.38 -0.67 17.18
C SER A 316 0.78 0.28 17.45
N ARG A 317 0.48 1.58 17.53
CA ARG A 317 1.39 2.50 18.20
C ARG A 317 1.62 1.88 19.57
N GLN A 318 2.84 1.41 19.84
CA GLN A 318 3.29 1.39 21.22
C GLN A 318 3.17 2.84 21.67
N THR A 319 2.10 3.14 22.40
CA THR A 319 2.08 4.31 23.26
C THR A 319 3.35 4.20 24.08
N SER A 320 4.33 5.04 23.78
CA SER A 320 5.41 5.34 24.70
C SER A 320 4.75 5.55 26.05
N GLU A 321 4.97 4.61 26.98
CA GLU A 321 4.57 4.77 28.36
C GLU A 321 5.04 6.16 28.77
N GLY A 322 4.07 6.99 29.16
CA GLY A 322 4.34 8.33 29.66
C GLY A 322 5.23 8.17 30.88
N GLY A 323 6.53 8.38 30.70
CA GLY A 323 7.44 8.70 31.77
C GLY A 323 6.88 9.95 32.45
N ASP A 324 6.35 9.74 33.65
CA ASP A 324 5.97 10.79 34.57
C ASP A 324 7.14 11.79 34.67
N PRO A 325 6.94 13.10 34.43
CA PRO A 325 8.03 14.05 34.57
C PRO A 325 8.46 14.09 36.06
N PRO A 326 9.77 14.06 36.36
CA PRO A 326 10.23 14.08 37.74
C PRO A 326 9.77 15.38 38.41
N GLY A 327 9.20 15.23 39.61
CA GLY A 327 8.54 16.29 40.36
C GLY A 327 9.34 17.59 40.42
N GLY A 328 8.69 18.68 39.99
CA GLY A 328 9.16 20.03 40.25
C GLY A 328 9.09 20.36 41.76
N PRO A 329 10.01 21.18 42.28
CA PRO A 329 10.12 21.43 43.71
C PRO A 329 8.90 22.19 44.24
N ALA A 330 8.46 21.79 45.43
CA ALA A 330 7.35 22.38 46.16
C ALA A 330 7.52 23.90 46.36
N ARG A 331 6.46 24.65 46.08
CA ARG A 331 6.36 26.08 46.42
C ARG A 331 6.30 26.24 47.95
N PRO A 332 7.05 27.16 48.57
CA PRO A 332 6.87 27.47 49.98
C PRO A 332 5.60 28.29 50.17
N SER A 333 4.84 27.93 51.20
CA SER A 333 3.71 28.65 51.76
C SER A 333 4.18 29.97 52.36
N PHE A 334 3.68 31.10 51.85
CA PHE A 334 3.78 32.39 52.53
C PHE A 334 2.57 32.58 53.44
N THR A 335 2.85 32.59 54.75
CA THR A 335 1.99 33.10 55.81
C THR A 335 1.86 34.62 55.68
N GLU A 336 0.63 35.11 55.58
CA GLU A 336 0.31 36.53 55.75
C GLU A 336 0.47 36.92 57.23
N GLU A 337 1.40 37.82 57.52
CA GLU A 337 1.44 38.58 58.76
C GLU A 337 1.18 40.06 58.45
N ARG A 338 0.11 40.58 59.04
CA ARG A 338 -0.36 41.96 58.97
C ARG A 338 0.67 42.93 59.53
N ALA A 339 0.80 44.12 58.90
CA ALA A 339 0.70 45.42 59.58
C ALA A 339 0.98 46.59 58.62
N ARG A 340 -0.06 47.35 58.24
CA ARG A 340 -0.37 48.70 58.77
C ARG A 340 -1.64 49.25 58.15
#